data_AF-A0A3N4M2W1-F1
#
_entry.id   AF-A0A3N4M2W1-F1
#
_cell.length_a   1.000
_cell.length_b   1.000
_cell.length_c   1.000
_cell.angle_alpha   90.00
_cell.angle_beta   90.00
_cell.angle_gamma   90.00
#
_symmetry.space_group_name_H-M   'P 1'
#
loop_
_entity.id
_entity.type
_entity.pdbx_description
1 polymer ?
#
loop_
_entity_poly.entity_id
_entity_poly.type
_entity_poly.pdbx_seq_one_letter_code
_entity_poly.pdbx_strand_id
1 'polypeptide(L)'
;MYQHNEYSIYEIDGTEHKLFCQNLSLFAKLFLETKSVCYDVDAFLFYILVETVPSSASTTSSPPYSSTQRVVGFFSKEKTSWEDYNLACILIFPPFQKHGLGKLLIAFSYELSKLEEKVGSPEKPLSDLGHRGYLSYWTSIIASCILAHSTSDVPITPPPPTQRSISSSKSNKPHSRSSSSENAPVSVPPTSSPPTSPASSRPATPVPPNILTIERLSTETCIHPDDIIDALRTMNAIATQKDTGHTIISKANVRSWVTKHKVNISPVIKPGSIVSAIR
;
A
#
# COMPACT_ATOMS: atom_id res chain seq x y z
N MET A 1 -16.10 5.79 12.52
CA MET A 1 -17.14 4.71 12.54
C MET A 1 -17.79 4.53 11.17
N TYR A 2 -18.30 3.33 10.85
CA TYR A 2 -18.97 2.99 9.58
C TYR A 2 -20.40 2.49 9.82
N GLN A 3 -21.34 2.81 8.92
CA GLN A 3 -22.66 2.20 8.88
C GLN A 3 -23.21 2.15 7.45
N HIS A 4 -23.63 0.96 7.02
CA HIS A 4 -24.31 0.74 5.75
C HIS A 4 -25.18 -0.51 5.80
N ASN A 5 -26.46 -0.37 5.45
CA ASN A 5 -27.47 -1.43 5.56
C ASN A 5 -27.50 -2.05 6.97
N GLU A 6 -27.38 -3.36 7.09
CA GLU A 6 -27.35 -4.11 8.35
C GLU A 6 -25.98 -4.08 9.06
N TYR A 7 -24.93 -3.53 8.45
CA TYR A 7 -23.57 -3.58 9.02
C TYR A 7 -23.10 -2.24 9.59
N SER A 8 -22.49 -2.30 10.77
CA SER A 8 -21.83 -1.19 11.43
C SER A 8 -20.43 -1.57 11.88
N ILE A 9 -19.47 -0.63 11.85
CA ILE A 9 -18.13 -0.80 12.44
C ILE A 9 -17.95 0.23 13.56
N TYR A 10 -17.75 -0.28 14.77
CA TYR A 10 -17.49 0.50 15.98
C TYR A 10 -16.01 0.45 16.33
N GLU A 11 -15.48 1.58 16.80
CA GLU A 11 -14.14 1.66 17.39
C GLU A 11 -14.27 1.47 18.89
N ILE A 12 -13.40 0.63 19.46
CA ILE A 12 -13.33 0.35 20.89
C ILE A 12 -11.88 0.47 21.34
N ASP A 13 -11.62 1.34 22.31
CA ASP A 13 -10.29 1.51 22.89
C ASP A 13 -10.00 0.39 23.90
N GLY A 14 -8.87 -0.32 23.72
CA GLY A 14 -8.45 -1.40 24.61
C GLY A 14 -8.09 -0.97 26.04
N THR A 15 -7.71 0.29 26.24
CA THR A 15 -7.50 0.89 27.57
C THR A 15 -8.83 1.13 28.27
N GLU A 16 -9.82 1.68 27.56
CA GLU A 16 -11.12 2.03 28.14
C GLU A 16 -12.01 0.79 28.38
N HIS A 17 -11.96 -0.19 27.47
CA HIS A 17 -12.80 -1.38 27.49
C HIS A 17 -11.98 -2.69 27.63
N LYS A 18 -11.01 -2.68 28.56
CA LYS A 18 -10.01 -3.75 28.75
C LYS A 18 -10.57 -5.16 28.79
N LEU A 19 -11.56 -5.42 29.65
CA LEU A 19 -12.15 -6.77 29.79
C LEU A 19 -12.79 -7.26 28.47
N PHE A 20 -13.48 -6.38 27.75
CA PHE A 20 -14.09 -6.73 26.46
C PHE A 20 -13.01 -7.10 25.43
N CYS A 21 -11.97 -6.27 25.30
CA CYS A 21 -10.88 -6.47 24.35
C CYS A 21 -10.03 -7.70 24.68
N GLN A 22 -9.83 -8.02 25.96
CA GLN A 22 -9.17 -9.26 26.40
C GLN A 22 -10.00 -10.49 26.05
N ASN A 23 -11.30 -10.48 26.37
CA ASN A 23 -12.21 -11.59 26.04
C ASN A 23 -12.28 -11.82 24.52
N LEU A 24 -12.39 -10.75 23.73
CA LEU A 24 -12.38 -10.81 22.28
C LEU A 24 -11.04 -11.37 21.75
N SER A 25 -9.92 -10.95 22.34
CA SER A 25 -8.60 -11.42 21.95
C SER A 25 -8.38 -12.90 22.26
N LEU A 26 -8.83 -13.37 23.42
CA LEU A 26 -8.81 -14.79 23.81
C LEU A 26 -9.69 -15.62 22.88
N PHE A 27 -10.90 -15.14 22.57
CA PHE A 27 -11.78 -15.80 21.61
C PHE A 27 -11.13 -15.86 20.21
N ALA A 28 -10.51 -14.78 19.76
CA ALA A 28 -9.83 -14.72 18.47
C ALA A 28 -8.64 -15.68 18.39
N LYS A 29 -7.91 -15.90 19.49
CA LYS A 29 -6.77 -16.83 19.56
C LYS A 29 -7.16 -18.27 19.20
N LEU A 30 -8.42 -18.65 19.39
CA LEU A 30 -8.96 -19.96 18.97
C LEU A 30 -8.91 -20.16 17.44
N PHE A 31 -8.91 -19.07 16.68
CA PHE A 31 -8.96 -19.07 15.21
C PHE A 31 -7.73 -18.43 14.55
N LEU A 32 -6.92 -17.69 15.31
CA LEU A 32 -5.70 -17.03 14.86
C LEU A 32 -4.48 -17.67 15.54
N GLU A 33 -3.78 -18.51 14.78
CA GLU A 33 -2.59 -19.22 15.24
C GLU A 33 -1.49 -18.24 15.69
N THR A 34 -1.26 -17.20 14.88
CA THR A 34 -0.16 -16.24 15.02
C THR A 34 -0.45 -15.07 15.97
N LYS A 35 -1.65 -14.99 16.55
CA LYS A 35 -1.97 -13.94 17.53
C LYS A 35 -1.18 -14.15 18.82
N SER A 36 -0.27 -13.23 19.13
CA SER A 36 0.64 -13.28 20.28
C SER A 36 0.11 -12.53 21.51
N VAL A 37 -0.56 -11.38 21.30
CA VAL A 37 -1.05 -10.51 22.39
C VAL A 37 -2.53 -10.77 22.66
N CYS A 38 -2.86 -11.16 23.90
CA CYS A 38 -4.24 -11.36 24.36
C CYS A 38 -4.64 -10.54 25.59
N TYR A 39 -3.69 -10.19 26.47
CA TYR A 39 -3.98 -9.53 27.74
C TYR A 39 -3.60 -8.04 27.74
N ASP A 40 -2.45 -7.70 27.14
CA ASP A 40 -1.94 -6.32 27.06
C ASP A 40 -2.59 -5.56 25.89
N VAL A 41 -3.89 -5.30 26.03
CA VAL A 41 -4.72 -4.68 24.98
C VAL A 41 -4.69 -3.15 24.98
N ASP A 42 -4.06 -2.52 25.97
CA ASP A 42 -4.09 -1.07 26.19
C ASP A 42 -3.51 -0.28 24.99
N ALA A 43 -2.53 -0.87 24.29
CA ALA A 43 -1.89 -0.29 23.12
C ALA A 43 -2.71 -0.41 21.82
N PHE A 44 -3.92 -0.98 21.86
CA PHE A 44 -4.69 -1.32 20.67
C PHE A 44 -6.06 -0.62 20.63
N LEU A 45 -6.45 -0.22 19.43
CA LEU A 45 -7.83 0.03 19.04
C LEU A 45 -8.41 -1.24 18.41
N PHE A 46 -9.69 -1.50 18.66
CA PHE A 46 -10.44 -2.61 18.09
C PHE A 46 -11.60 -2.08 17.25
N TYR A 47 -11.66 -2.49 16.00
CA TYR A 47 -12.71 -2.13 15.05
C TYR A 47 -13.67 -3.30 14.88
N ILE A 48 -14.81 -3.24 15.56
CA ILE A 48 -15.79 -4.32 15.69
C ILE A 48 -16.84 -4.22 14.60
N LEU A 49 -16.93 -5.25 13.74
CA LEU A 49 -17.99 -5.40 12.76
C LEU A 49 -19.21 -6.04 13.42
N VAL A 50 -20.33 -5.33 13.37
CA VAL A 50 -21.61 -5.71 13.95
C VAL A 50 -22.65 -5.82 12.84
N GLU A 51 -23.41 -6.90 12.85
CA GLU A 51 -24.60 -7.09 12.02
C GLU A 51 -25.85 -6.86 12.87
N THR A 52 -26.76 -6.04 12.36
CA THR A 52 -28.07 -5.75 12.96
C THR A 52 -29.11 -6.63 12.29
N VAL A 53 -29.56 -7.67 12.98
CA VAL A 53 -30.60 -8.58 12.50
C VAL A 53 -31.98 -7.98 12.80
N PRO A 54 -32.82 -7.76 11.77
CA PRO A 54 -34.19 -7.30 11.97
C PRO A 54 -34.99 -8.25 12.87
N SER A 55 -35.87 -7.71 13.70
CA SER A 55 -36.68 -8.49 14.64
C SER A 55 -37.50 -9.60 13.97
N SER A 56 -37.87 -9.42 12.70
CA SER A 56 -38.61 -10.42 11.90
C SER A 56 -37.82 -11.69 11.56
N ALA A 57 -36.48 -11.64 11.62
CA ALA A 57 -35.59 -12.75 11.30
C ALA A 57 -34.89 -13.35 12.55
N SER A 58 -35.15 -12.78 13.72
CA SER A 58 -34.57 -13.21 14.99
C SER A 58 -35.26 -14.46 15.53
N THR A 59 -34.53 -15.58 15.61
CA THR A 59 -35.00 -16.81 16.26
C THR A 59 -34.84 -16.81 17.77
N THR A 60 -34.20 -15.78 18.34
CA THR A 60 -34.03 -15.61 19.79
C THR A 60 -35.28 -14.99 20.41
N SER A 61 -35.57 -15.33 21.66
CA SER A 61 -36.67 -14.81 22.50
C SER A 61 -36.52 -13.33 22.86
N SER A 62 -35.85 -12.54 22.02
CA SER A 62 -35.71 -11.10 22.16
C SER A 62 -37.09 -10.45 21.99
N PRO A 63 -37.42 -9.38 22.75
CA PRO A 63 -38.69 -8.70 22.61
C PRO A 63 -38.94 -8.28 21.15
N PRO A 64 -40.19 -8.40 20.64
CA PRO A 64 -40.53 -8.29 19.21
C PRO A 64 -40.22 -6.93 18.56
N TYR A 65 -39.80 -5.94 19.36
CA TYR A 65 -39.48 -4.58 18.92
C TYR A 65 -37.98 -4.24 18.97
N SER A 66 -37.09 -5.18 19.30
CA SER A 66 -35.65 -4.92 19.38
C SER A 66 -34.88 -5.68 18.30
N SER A 67 -34.20 -4.94 17.42
CA SER A 67 -33.22 -5.51 16.50
C SER A 67 -32.09 -6.17 17.29
N THR A 68 -31.72 -7.40 16.95
CA THR A 68 -30.62 -8.10 17.64
C THR A 68 -29.31 -7.76 16.95
N GLN A 69 -28.34 -7.24 17.70
CA GLN A 69 -27.00 -6.95 17.21
C GLN A 69 -26.05 -8.10 17.55
N ARG A 70 -25.25 -8.52 16.57
CA ARG A 70 -24.23 -9.56 16.78
C ARG A 70 -22.88 -9.13 16.23
N VAL A 71 -21.83 -9.41 16.98
CA VAL A 71 -20.46 -9.26 16.50
C VAL A 71 -20.17 -10.37 15.50
N VAL A 72 -19.74 -10.00 14.30
CA VAL A 72 -19.46 -10.96 13.20
C VAL A 72 -17.98 -11.01 12.83
N GLY A 73 -17.19 -10.03 13.27
CA GLY A 73 -15.75 -9.99 13.08
C GLY A 73 -15.14 -8.71 13.65
N PHE A 74 -13.83 -8.60 13.57
CA PHE A 74 -13.11 -7.40 13.97
C PHE A 74 -11.73 -7.35 13.30
N PHE A 75 -11.09 -6.19 13.38
CA PHE A 75 -9.64 -6.11 13.37
C PHE A 75 -9.12 -5.27 14.53
N SER A 76 -7.89 -5.51 14.96
CA SER A 76 -7.17 -4.65 15.91
C SER A 76 -6.09 -3.86 15.19
N LYS A 77 -5.78 -2.67 15.73
CA LYS A 77 -4.75 -1.76 15.23
C LYS A 77 -3.99 -1.20 16.42
N GLU A 78 -2.66 -1.15 16.33
CA GLU A 78 -1.86 -0.45 17.34
C GLU A 78 -2.16 1.05 17.31
N LYS A 79 -2.31 1.68 18.47
CA LYS A 79 -2.44 3.14 18.60
C LYS A 79 -1.20 3.85 18.06
N THR A 80 -0.03 3.21 18.19
CA THR A 80 1.24 3.69 17.68
C THR A 80 2.00 2.49 17.14
N SER A 81 2.05 2.37 15.81
CA SER A 81 2.81 1.33 15.14
C SER A 81 4.12 1.90 14.61
N TRP A 82 5.25 1.27 14.95
CA TRP A 82 6.58 1.70 14.51
C TRP A 82 6.87 1.33 13.05
N GLU A 83 6.22 0.28 12.55
CA GLU A 83 6.33 -0.19 11.17
C GLU A 83 5.17 0.31 10.30
N ASP A 84 4.39 1.27 10.78
CA ASP A 84 3.20 1.83 10.12
C ASP A 84 2.17 0.75 9.69
N TYR A 85 2.02 -0.31 10.50
CA TYR A 85 0.97 -1.28 10.27
C TYR A 85 -0.41 -0.67 10.58
N ASN A 86 -1.31 -0.74 9.60
CA ASN A 86 -2.67 -0.24 9.76
C ASN A 86 -3.64 -1.30 10.32
N LEU A 87 -3.15 -2.54 10.48
CA LEU A 87 -3.90 -3.69 10.97
C LEU A 87 -2.95 -4.71 11.59
N ALA A 88 -3.21 -5.07 12.85
CA ALA A 88 -2.44 -6.07 13.60
C ALA A 88 -3.05 -7.48 13.47
N CYS A 89 -4.32 -7.64 13.84
CA CYS A 89 -5.05 -8.90 13.70
C CYS A 89 -6.38 -8.64 13.01
N ILE A 90 -6.82 -9.56 12.14
CA ILE A 90 -8.15 -9.53 11.53
C ILE A 90 -8.80 -10.90 11.62
N LEU A 91 -10.08 -10.93 12.01
CA LEU A 91 -10.87 -12.14 12.07
C LEU A 91 -12.32 -11.84 11.69
N ILE A 92 -12.83 -12.61 10.73
CA ILE A 92 -14.28 -12.81 10.59
C ILE A 92 -14.60 -14.14 11.27
N PHE A 93 -15.58 -14.14 12.18
CA PHE A 93 -15.93 -15.37 12.90
C PHE A 93 -16.38 -16.45 11.92
N PRO A 94 -16.04 -17.73 12.16
CA PRO A 94 -16.20 -18.79 11.17
C PRO A 94 -17.58 -18.86 10.48
N PRO A 95 -18.72 -18.69 11.19
CA PRO A 95 -20.04 -18.74 10.56
C PRO A 95 -20.30 -17.63 9.53
N PHE A 96 -19.57 -16.51 9.59
CA PHE A 96 -19.79 -15.32 8.76
C PHE A 96 -18.72 -15.17 7.66
N GLN A 97 -17.75 -16.08 7.58
CA GLN A 97 -16.70 -16.03 6.56
C GLN A 97 -17.27 -16.22 5.13
N LYS A 98 -16.51 -15.79 4.13
CA LYS A 98 -16.83 -15.90 2.69
C LYS A 98 -18.04 -15.07 2.20
N HIS A 99 -18.54 -14.13 3.01
CA HIS A 99 -19.60 -13.17 2.62
C HIS A 99 -19.08 -11.77 2.26
N GLY A 100 -17.77 -11.62 1.97
CA GLY A 100 -17.16 -10.33 1.64
C GLY A 100 -16.81 -9.42 2.84
N LEU A 101 -17.21 -9.81 4.06
CA LEU A 101 -16.98 -9.02 5.28
C LEU A 101 -15.50 -8.80 5.62
N GLY A 102 -14.63 -9.76 5.32
CA GLY A 102 -13.18 -9.58 5.49
C GLY A 102 -12.63 -8.49 4.57
N LYS A 103 -13.13 -8.43 3.33
CA LYS A 103 -12.76 -7.38 2.37
C LYS A 103 -13.28 -6.01 2.81
N LEU A 104 -14.45 -5.97 3.45
CA LEU A 104 -15.00 -4.75 4.06
C LEU A 104 -14.10 -4.22 5.18
N LEU A 105 -13.66 -5.09 6.11
CA LEU A 105 -12.75 -4.69 7.20
C LEU A 105 -11.38 -4.22 6.68
N ILE A 106 -10.81 -4.91 5.69
CA ILE A 106 -9.57 -4.48 5.03
C ILE A 106 -9.77 -3.11 4.36
N ALA A 107 -10.89 -2.92 3.65
CA ALA A 107 -11.16 -1.63 3.03
C ALA A 107 -11.28 -0.51 4.06
N PHE A 108 -11.94 -0.78 5.19
CA PHE A 108 -12.09 0.18 6.27
C PHE A 108 -10.74 0.53 6.91
N SER A 109 -9.82 -0.43 7.10
CA SER A 109 -8.49 -0.13 7.65
C SER A 109 -7.70 0.84 6.76
N TYR A 110 -7.86 0.76 5.44
CA TYR A 110 -7.27 1.74 4.51
C TYR A 110 -7.98 3.09 4.49
N GLU A 111 -9.30 3.17 4.76
CA GLU A 111 -9.94 4.46 4.99
C GLU A 111 -9.40 5.16 6.24
N LEU A 112 -9.04 4.41 7.29
CA LEU A 112 -8.33 4.96 8.44
C LEU A 112 -6.96 5.50 8.05
N SER A 113 -6.18 4.73 7.27
CA SER A 113 -4.88 5.18 6.75
C SER A 113 -4.99 6.48 5.95
N LYS A 114 -6.04 6.64 5.13
CA LYS A 114 -6.30 7.90 4.40
C LYS A 114 -6.59 9.07 5.34
N LEU A 115 -7.38 8.85 6.39
CA LEU A 115 -7.68 9.88 7.39
C LEU A 115 -6.44 10.29 8.18
N GLU A 116 -5.52 9.35 8.41
CA GLU A 116 -4.25 9.59 9.10
C GLU A 116 -3.15 10.12 8.18
N GLU A 117 -3.42 10.23 6.87
CA GLU A 117 -2.45 10.59 5.84
C GLU A 117 -1.19 9.71 5.86
N LYS A 118 -1.38 8.41 6.14
CA LYS A 118 -0.31 7.41 6.23
C LYS A 118 -0.50 6.30 5.22
N VAL A 119 0.62 5.72 4.78
CA VAL A 119 0.62 4.43 4.10
C VAL A 119 0.44 3.32 5.13
N GLY A 120 -0.13 2.19 4.72
CA GLY A 120 -0.39 1.07 5.61
C GLY A 120 -0.21 -0.29 4.94
N SER A 121 0.25 -1.23 5.76
CA SER A 121 0.32 -2.67 5.44
C SER A 121 -0.25 -3.46 6.64
N PRO A 122 -0.76 -4.68 6.45
CA PRO A 122 -1.01 -5.58 7.59
C PRO A 122 0.28 -6.07 8.25
N GLU A 123 0.21 -6.31 9.55
CA GLU A 123 1.22 -7.06 10.29
C GLU A 123 1.38 -8.48 9.70
N LYS A 124 2.63 -8.94 9.62
CA LYS A 124 3.00 -10.26 9.07
C LYS A 124 3.40 -11.21 10.20
N PRO A 125 3.17 -12.53 10.07
CA PRO A 125 2.61 -13.22 8.90
C PRO A 125 1.08 -13.20 8.85
N LEU A 126 0.54 -13.09 7.63
CA LEU A 126 -0.89 -13.27 7.35
C LEU A 126 -1.27 -14.76 7.33
N SER A 127 -2.51 -15.08 7.74
CA SER A 127 -3.11 -16.39 7.46
C SER A 127 -3.40 -16.57 5.97
N ASP A 128 -3.54 -17.81 5.49
CA ASP A 128 -3.92 -18.10 4.08
C ASP A 128 -5.20 -17.39 3.64
N LEU A 129 -6.19 -17.31 4.55
CA LEU A 129 -7.43 -16.59 4.29
C LEU A 129 -7.19 -15.07 4.27
N GLY A 130 -6.36 -14.56 5.19
CA GLY A 130 -5.94 -13.16 5.24
C GLY A 130 -5.24 -12.73 3.95
N HIS A 131 -4.22 -13.48 3.52
CA HIS A 131 -3.46 -13.21 2.30
C HIS A 131 -4.36 -13.17 1.06
N ARG A 132 -5.27 -14.13 0.90
CA ARG A 132 -6.27 -14.10 -0.19
C ARG A 132 -7.21 -12.89 -0.12
N GLY A 133 -7.62 -12.50 1.10
CA GLY A 133 -8.44 -11.32 1.34
C GLY A 133 -7.74 -10.03 0.90
N TYR A 134 -6.48 -9.86 1.32
CA TYR A 134 -5.65 -8.71 0.95
C TYR A 134 -5.35 -8.66 -0.54
N LEU A 135 -4.92 -9.76 -1.17
CA LEU A 135 -4.71 -9.79 -2.61
C LEU A 135 -5.99 -9.44 -3.39
N SER A 136 -7.15 -9.96 -2.97
CA SER A 136 -8.44 -9.60 -3.57
C SER A 136 -8.76 -8.11 -3.44
N TYR A 137 -8.43 -7.50 -2.31
CA TYR A 137 -8.60 -6.07 -2.08
C TYR A 137 -7.63 -5.23 -2.91
N TRP A 138 -6.32 -5.46 -2.77
CA TRP A 138 -5.29 -4.69 -3.46
C TRP A 138 -5.46 -4.72 -4.97
N THR A 139 -5.61 -5.91 -5.56
CA THR A 139 -5.82 -6.03 -7.01
C THR A 139 -7.06 -5.29 -7.51
N SER A 140 -8.16 -5.30 -6.73
CA SER A 140 -9.39 -4.57 -7.05
C SER A 140 -9.19 -3.06 -7.03
N ILE A 141 -8.59 -2.51 -5.97
CA ILE A 141 -8.36 -1.07 -5.82
C ILE A 141 -7.32 -0.56 -6.81
N ILE A 142 -6.18 -1.24 -6.93
CA ILE A 142 -5.10 -0.85 -7.85
C ILE A 142 -5.59 -0.91 -9.30
N ALA A 143 -6.36 -1.94 -9.68
CA ALA A 143 -6.95 -1.99 -11.00
C ALA A 143 -7.94 -0.85 -11.23
N SER A 144 -8.77 -0.51 -10.24
CA SER A 144 -9.70 0.63 -10.32
C SER A 144 -8.95 1.93 -10.59
N CYS A 145 -7.88 2.22 -9.83
CA CYS A 145 -7.02 3.38 -10.02
C CYS A 145 -6.40 3.40 -11.42
N ILE A 146 -5.73 2.32 -11.84
CA ILE A 146 -5.06 2.23 -13.16
C ILE A 146 -6.06 2.42 -14.32
N LEU A 147 -7.25 1.85 -14.20
CA LEU A 147 -8.26 1.90 -15.26
C LEU A 147 -8.95 3.26 -15.34
N ALA A 148 -9.18 3.92 -14.21
CA ALA A 148 -9.75 5.27 -14.13
C ALA A 148 -8.81 6.35 -14.69
N HIS A 149 -7.50 6.16 -14.60
CA HIS A 149 -6.52 7.08 -15.20
C HIS A 149 -6.55 6.98 -16.73
N SER A 150 -7.19 7.93 -17.39
CA SER A 150 -7.14 8.11 -18.85
C SER A 150 -5.73 8.52 -19.30
N THR A 151 -4.78 7.60 -19.34
CA THR A 151 -3.57 7.81 -20.14
C THR A 151 -3.94 7.51 -21.58
N SER A 152 -4.12 8.56 -22.39
CA SER A 152 -3.83 8.48 -23.81
C SER A 152 -2.47 7.83 -23.94
N ASP A 153 -2.35 6.76 -24.72
CA ASP A 153 -1.05 6.24 -25.14
C ASP A 153 -0.32 7.38 -25.87
N VAL A 154 0.49 8.18 -25.17
CA VAL A 154 1.36 9.15 -25.81
C VAL A 154 2.53 8.35 -26.35
N PRO A 155 2.72 8.27 -27.68
CA PRO A 155 3.93 7.71 -28.24
C PRO A 155 5.08 8.60 -27.77
N ILE A 156 6.09 8.00 -27.14
CA ILE A 156 7.36 8.68 -26.93
C ILE A 156 7.94 8.92 -28.33
N THR A 157 7.74 10.11 -28.89
CA THR A 157 8.45 10.53 -30.11
C THR A 157 9.94 10.63 -29.75
N PRO A 158 10.84 9.95 -30.49
CA PRO A 158 12.27 10.10 -30.26
C PRO A 158 12.70 11.55 -30.60
N PRO A 159 13.68 12.11 -29.88
CA PRO A 159 14.18 13.46 -30.17
C PRO A 159 14.77 13.50 -31.59
N PRO A 160 14.64 14.63 -32.30
CA PRO A 160 15.16 14.74 -33.66
C PRO A 160 16.68 14.60 -33.70
N PRO A 161 17.25 14.03 -34.78
CA PRO A 161 18.68 13.81 -34.90
C PRO A 161 19.41 15.16 -34.88
N THR A 162 20.37 15.30 -33.98
CA THR A 162 21.22 16.48 -33.88
C THR A 162 22.00 16.63 -35.18
N GLN A 163 21.72 17.69 -35.93
CA GLN A 163 22.49 18.02 -37.12
C GLN A 163 23.93 18.36 -36.70
N ARG A 164 24.86 17.58 -37.24
CA ARG A 164 26.29 17.82 -37.20
C ARG A 164 26.58 19.10 -37.99
N SER A 165 26.82 20.21 -37.32
CA SER A 165 27.35 21.40 -37.98
C SER A 165 28.84 21.21 -38.24
N ILE A 166 29.16 21.10 -39.52
CA ILE A 166 30.50 21.32 -40.06
C ILE A 166 30.74 22.83 -40.03
N SER A 167 31.83 23.27 -39.41
CA SER A 167 32.54 24.45 -39.90
C SER A 167 34.05 24.28 -39.74
N SER A 168 34.70 24.59 -40.85
CA SER A 168 36.10 24.41 -41.22
C SER A 168 36.97 25.61 -40.87
N SER A 169 38.25 25.40 -40.55
CA SER A 169 39.45 26.11 -41.09
C SER A 169 40.69 25.74 -40.24
N LYS A 170 41.62 24.94 -40.77
CA LYS A 170 42.85 25.28 -41.53
C LYS A 170 44.05 25.80 -40.70
N SER A 171 45.05 24.91 -40.59
CA SER A 171 46.51 25.10 -40.76
C SER A 171 47.30 26.10 -39.90
N ASN A 172 48.27 25.59 -39.11
CA ASN A 172 49.69 25.51 -39.50
C ASN A 172 50.56 24.82 -38.43
N LYS A 173 51.55 24.04 -38.92
CA LYS A 173 52.72 23.43 -38.24
C LYS A 173 53.95 24.35 -38.47
N PRO A 174 55.21 24.02 -38.08
CA PRO A 174 55.77 23.16 -37.02
C PRO A 174 56.99 23.82 -36.29
N HIS A 175 57.71 23.03 -35.45
CA HIS A 175 59.14 23.08 -35.02
C HIS A 175 59.29 23.07 -33.49
N SER A 176 60.31 22.51 -32.82
CA SER A 176 61.16 21.31 -32.91
C SER A 176 62.15 21.36 -31.71
N ARG A 177 62.71 20.20 -31.29
CA ARG A 177 63.93 19.98 -30.43
C ARG A 177 63.71 19.97 -28.89
N SER A 178 63.85 18.79 -28.23
CA SER A 178 65.02 18.20 -27.52
C SER A 178 65.35 18.94 -26.20
N SER A 179 65.63 18.37 -25.03
CA SER A 179 66.32 17.13 -24.61
C SER A 179 66.23 16.97 -23.06
N SER A 180 66.37 15.74 -22.55
CA SER A 180 66.99 15.24 -21.27
C SER A 180 67.29 16.21 -20.10
N SER A 181 67.24 15.90 -18.79
CA SER A 181 67.55 14.66 -18.03
C SER A 181 67.14 14.80 -16.53
N GLU A 182 66.88 13.65 -15.89
CA GLU A 182 67.29 13.21 -14.53
C GLU A 182 67.15 14.15 -13.30
N ASN A 183 66.34 13.77 -12.29
CA ASN A 183 66.75 12.90 -11.17
C ASN A 183 65.65 12.82 -10.06
N ALA A 184 65.45 11.61 -9.55
CA ALA A 184 64.75 11.28 -8.30
C ALA A 184 65.70 11.57 -7.09
N PRO A 185 65.35 11.44 -5.77
CA PRO A 185 64.33 10.53 -5.21
C PRO A 185 63.50 11.01 -3.98
N VAL A 186 62.40 10.28 -3.77
CA VAL A 186 61.85 9.72 -2.50
C VAL A 186 61.82 10.60 -1.24
N SER A 187 60.61 10.87 -0.72
CA SER A 187 60.15 10.51 0.65
C SER A 187 58.70 10.94 0.91
N VAL A 188 57.94 10.06 1.55
CA VAL A 188 56.50 10.11 1.94
C VAL A 188 56.44 9.45 3.33
N PRO A 189 55.43 9.61 4.21
CA PRO A 189 54.63 10.74 4.75
C PRO A 189 54.74 10.75 6.33
N PRO A 190 53.78 11.16 7.22
CA PRO A 190 52.40 11.65 7.03
C PRO A 190 51.81 12.75 7.96
N THR A 191 50.57 13.14 7.57
CA THR A 191 49.38 13.54 8.37
C THR A 191 49.40 14.92 9.06
N SER A 192 48.35 15.76 9.06
CA SER A 192 46.89 15.51 9.12
C SER A 192 46.06 16.75 8.77
N SER A 193 45.01 16.64 7.94
CA SER A 193 43.75 17.44 8.07
C SER A 193 42.57 16.72 7.36
N PRO A 194 41.31 16.94 7.80
CA PRO A 194 40.22 15.96 7.73
C PRO A 194 39.40 15.96 6.41
N PRO A 195 38.60 14.90 6.14
CA PRO A 195 38.03 14.65 4.82
C PRO A 195 36.72 15.38 4.53
N THR A 196 36.60 15.58 3.22
CA THR A 196 35.55 16.16 2.38
C THR A 196 34.18 15.49 2.55
N SER A 197 33.13 16.32 2.53
CA SER A 197 31.72 15.93 2.45
C SER A 197 31.42 15.04 1.23
N PRO A 198 30.48 14.07 1.32
CA PRO A 198 30.13 13.24 0.19
C PRO A 198 29.22 13.97 -0.81
N ALA A 199 29.31 13.48 -2.05
CA ALA A 199 28.77 14.04 -3.28
C ALA A 199 27.28 14.40 -3.24
N SER A 200 26.99 15.56 -3.82
CA SER A 200 25.68 16.00 -4.29
C SER A 200 24.99 14.90 -5.11
N SER A 201 23.87 14.39 -4.58
CA SER A 201 22.91 13.62 -5.35
C SER A 201 22.29 14.53 -6.43
N ARG A 202 22.39 14.09 -7.68
CA ARG A 202 21.76 14.70 -8.85
C ARG A 202 20.26 14.95 -8.57
N PRO A 203 19.68 16.11 -8.91
CA PRO A 203 18.24 16.31 -8.77
C PRO A 203 17.52 15.30 -9.66
N ALA A 204 16.60 14.53 -9.08
CA ALA A 204 15.70 13.68 -9.85
C ALA A 204 14.92 14.58 -10.82
N THR A 205 14.96 14.26 -12.12
CA THR A 205 14.13 14.93 -13.12
C THR A 205 12.67 14.82 -12.72
N PRO A 206 11.87 15.91 -12.77
CA PRO A 206 10.46 15.83 -12.41
C PRO A 206 9.76 14.83 -13.33
N VAL A 207 9.17 13.79 -12.75
CA VAL A 207 8.38 12.81 -13.48
C VAL A 207 7.17 13.53 -14.08
N PRO A 208 6.88 13.38 -15.40
CA PRO A 208 5.72 14.00 -16.00
C PRO A 208 4.43 13.62 -15.26
N PRO A 209 3.50 14.56 -15.03
CA PRO A 209 2.30 14.35 -14.20
C PRO A 209 1.33 13.29 -14.71
N ASN A 210 1.54 12.77 -15.93
CA ASN A 210 0.69 11.77 -16.58
C ASN A 210 1.25 10.34 -16.52
N ILE A 211 2.40 10.11 -15.89
CA ILE A 211 2.93 8.75 -15.69
C ILE A 211 2.38 8.20 -14.37
N LEU A 212 1.75 7.03 -14.44
CA LEU A 212 1.30 6.32 -13.26
C LEU A 212 2.50 5.57 -12.64
N THR A 213 2.90 5.97 -11.44
CA THR A 213 4.01 5.38 -10.69
C THR A 213 3.50 4.58 -9.49
N ILE A 214 4.35 3.71 -8.94
CA ILE A 214 4.05 3.00 -7.68
C ILE A 214 3.81 4.00 -6.55
N GLU A 215 4.64 5.05 -6.47
CA GLU A 215 4.47 6.11 -5.47
C GLU A 215 3.13 6.82 -5.59
N ARG A 216 2.69 7.14 -6.81
CA ARG A 216 1.38 7.75 -7.02
C ARG A 216 0.24 6.83 -6.58
N LEU A 217 0.32 5.54 -6.93
CA LEU A 217 -0.65 4.54 -6.47
C LEU A 217 -0.65 4.45 -4.93
N SER A 218 0.52 4.48 -4.30
CA SER A 218 0.67 4.48 -2.84
C SER A 218 0.01 5.71 -2.22
N THR A 219 0.29 6.91 -2.73
CA THR A 219 -0.33 8.16 -2.25
C THR A 219 -1.85 8.16 -2.42
N GLU A 220 -2.38 7.66 -3.55
CA GLU A 220 -3.83 7.66 -3.81
C GLU A 220 -4.59 6.60 -3.02
N THR A 221 -3.94 5.47 -2.71
CA THR A 221 -4.61 4.30 -2.09
C THR A 221 -4.25 4.06 -0.64
N CYS A 222 -3.18 4.71 -0.14
CA CYS A 222 -2.51 4.43 1.12
C CYS A 222 -1.96 2.99 1.25
N ILE A 223 -1.86 2.23 0.15
CA ILE A 223 -1.28 0.88 0.15
C ILE A 223 0.24 1.00 0.08
N HIS A 224 0.94 0.27 0.95
CA HIS A 224 2.40 0.22 0.94
C HIS A 224 2.97 -0.17 -0.45
N PRO A 225 4.06 0.46 -0.93
CA PRO A 225 4.63 0.18 -2.26
C PRO A 225 4.90 -1.30 -2.55
N ASP A 226 5.40 -2.06 -1.57
CA ASP A 226 5.66 -3.50 -1.75
C ASP A 226 4.38 -4.30 -2.01
N ASP A 227 3.29 -3.96 -1.32
CA ASP A 227 1.99 -4.61 -1.50
C ASP A 227 1.37 -4.24 -2.86
N ILE A 228 1.62 -3.02 -3.35
CA ILE A 228 1.28 -2.61 -4.71
C ILE A 228 2.04 -3.44 -5.74
N ILE A 229 3.36 -3.62 -5.54
CA ILE A 229 4.19 -4.43 -6.43
C ILE A 229 3.66 -5.86 -6.47
N ASP A 230 3.32 -6.46 -5.33
CA ASP A 230 2.81 -7.82 -5.27
C ASP A 230 1.43 -7.98 -5.95
N ALA A 231 0.55 -6.99 -5.80
CA ALA A 231 -0.71 -6.96 -6.53
C ALA A 231 -0.49 -6.81 -8.05
N LEU A 232 0.44 -5.95 -8.48
CA LEU A 232 0.79 -5.78 -9.90
C LEU A 232 1.42 -7.06 -10.47
N ARG A 233 2.30 -7.74 -9.74
CA ARG A 233 2.85 -9.06 -10.12
C ARG A 233 1.74 -10.09 -10.26
N THR A 234 0.80 -10.13 -9.32
CA THR A 234 -0.38 -11.01 -9.36
C THR A 234 -1.22 -10.79 -10.62
N MET A 235 -1.31 -9.55 -11.08
CA MET A 235 -2.01 -9.19 -12.33
C MET A 235 -1.16 -9.34 -13.59
N ASN A 236 0.10 -9.77 -13.48
CA ASN A 236 1.10 -9.74 -14.55
C ASN A 236 1.20 -8.35 -15.20
N ALA A 237 1.06 -7.29 -14.41
CA ALA A 237 0.98 -5.90 -14.87
C ALA A 237 2.32 -5.16 -14.86
N ILE A 238 3.40 -5.80 -14.40
CA ILE A 238 4.75 -5.23 -14.42
C ILE A 238 5.47 -5.72 -15.68
N ALA A 239 5.94 -4.79 -16.51
CA ALA A 239 6.77 -5.10 -17.67
C ALA A 239 8.04 -4.25 -17.69
N THR A 240 9.11 -4.76 -18.29
CA THR A 240 10.36 -4.01 -18.50
C THR A 240 10.38 -3.49 -19.93
N GLN A 241 10.54 -2.18 -20.11
CA GLN A 241 10.70 -1.59 -21.44
C GLN A 241 12.06 -2.00 -22.02
N LYS A 242 12.06 -2.64 -23.20
CA LYS A 242 13.25 -3.23 -23.83
C LYS A 242 14.36 -2.23 -24.13
N ASP A 243 14.00 -0.97 -24.38
CA ASP A 243 14.95 0.05 -24.84
C ASP A 243 15.61 0.84 -23.70
N THR A 244 14.95 0.94 -22.53
CA THR A 244 15.40 1.79 -21.41
C THR A 244 15.64 1.01 -20.11
N GLY A 245 15.14 -0.23 -20.01
CA GLY A 245 15.17 -1.02 -18.79
C GLY A 245 14.21 -0.55 -17.70
N HIS A 246 13.40 0.50 -17.94
CA HIS A 246 12.45 1.00 -16.95
C HIS A 246 11.26 0.05 -16.78
N THR A 247 10.83 -0.09 -15.52
CA THR A 247 9.61 -0.81 -15.15
C THR A 247 8.38 0.03 -15.50
N ILE A 248 7.48 -0.54 -16.29
CA ILE A 248 6.21 0.08 -16.71
C ILE A 248 5.02 -0.74 -16.21
N ILE A 249 3.91 -0.06 -15.96
CA ILE A 249 2.63 -0.68 -15.58
C ILE A 249 1.79 -0.89 -16.84
N SER A 250 1.51 -2.15 -17.19
CA SER A 250 0.70 -2.51 -18.36
C SER A 250 -0.80 -2.41 -18.06
N LYS A 251 -1.42 -1.30 -18.48
CA LYS A 251 -2.87 -1.09 -18.38
C LYS A 251 -3.67 -2.17 -19.13
N ALA A 252 -3.14 -2.68 -20.24
CA ALA A 252 -3.76 -3.77 -21.00
C ALA A 252 -3.81 -5.06 -20.18
N ASN A 253 -2.72 -5.43 -19.51
CA ASN A 253 -2.68 -6.64 -18.68
C ASN A 253 -3.63 -6.53 -17.49
N VAL A 254 -3.70 -5.36 -16.83
CA VAL A 254 -4.67 -5.08 -15.77
C VAL A 254 -6.11 -5.29 -16.28
N ARG A 255 -6.45 -4.71 -17.45
CA ARG A 255 -7.79 -4.86 -18.04
C ARG A 255 -8.12 -6.33 -18.33
N SER A 256 -7.21 -7.05 -18.99
CA SER A 256 -7.38 -8.48 -19.27
C SER A 256 -7.54 -9.31 -18.01
N TRP A 257 -6.78 -8.99 -16.95
CA TRP A 257 -6.85 -9.68 -15.68
C TRP A 257 -8.19 -9.45 -14.97
N VAL A 258 -8.67 -8.20 -14.91
CA VAL A 258 -9.98 -7.84 -14.34
C VAL A 258 -11.11 -8.57 -15.03
N THR A 259 -11.12 -8.59 -16.38
CA THR A 259 -12.14 -9.31 -17.16
C THR A 259 -12.07 -10.81 -16.92
N LYS A 260 -10.88 -11.41 -16.96
CA LYS A 260 -10.68 -12.85 -16.77
C LYS A 260 -11.15 -13.34 -15.40
N HIS A 261 -10.87 -12.58 -14.33
CA HIS A 261 -11.18 -12.97 -12.96
C HIS A 261 -12.49 -12.36 -12.44
N LYS A 262 -13.25 -11.64 -13.29
CA LYS A 262 -14.50 -10.96 -12.94
C LYS A 262 -14.36 -10.09 -11.68
N VAL A 263 -13.26 -9.34 -11.61
CA VAL A 263 -12.93 -8.54 -10.42
C VAL A 263 -13.88 -7.36 -10.34
N ASN A 264 -14.56 -7.23 -9.20
CA ASN A 264 -15.36 -6.05 -8.90
C ASN A 264 -14.42 -4.90 -8.53
N ILE A 265 -14.41 -3.84 -9.33
CA ILE A 265 -13.60 -2.62 -9.14
C ILE A 265 -14.40 -1.46 -8.53
N SER A 266 -15.67 -1.70 -8.20
CA SER A 266 -16.50 -0.72 -7.52
C SER A 266 -16.03 -0.51 -6.07
N PRO A 267 -16.24 0.69 -5.50
CA PRO A 267 -15.87 0.97 -4.11
C PRO A 267 -16.47 -0.05 -3.13
N VAL A 268 -15.58 -0.61 -2.28
CA VAL A 268 -15.97 -1.52 -1.19
C VAL A 268 -16.68 -0.73 -0.10
N ILE A 269 -16.07 0.38 0.35
CA ILE A 269 -16.70 1.36 1.24
C ILE A 269 -17.68 2.20 0.42
N LYS A 270 -18.91 2.34 0.90
CA LYS A 270 -19.97 3.05 0.19
C LYS A 270 -19.89 4.55 0.46
N PRO A 271 -20.11 5.41 -0.54
CA PRO A 271 -20.15 6.86 -0.31
C PRO A 271 -21.12 7.23 0.82
N GLY A 272 -20.69 8.08 1.75
CA GLY A 272 -21.50 8.52 2.89
C GLY A 272 -21.68 7.49 4.02
N SER A 273 -21.06 6.31 3.94
CA SER A 273 -21.17 5.29 5.01
C SER A 273 -20.21 5.49 6.19
N ILE A 274 -19.26 6.41 6.09
CA ILE A 274 -18.39 6.80 7.21
C ILE A 274 -19.13 7.87 8.02
N VAL A 275 -19.57 7.53 9.23
CA VAL A 275 -20.54 8.32 10.01
C VAL A 275 -19.87 9.25 11.03
N SER A 276 -18.68 8.87 11.50
CA SER A 276 -17.83 9.76 12.29
C SER A 276 -16.39 9.63 11.80
N ALA A 277 -15.82 10.75 11.40
CA ALA A 277 -14.38 10.93 11.52
C ALA A 277 -14.07 10.86 13.02
N ILE A 278 -13.16 9.96 13.38
CA ILE A 278 -12.69 9.69 14.74
C ILE A 278 -12.37 11.04 15.41
N ARG A 279 -12.96 11.27 16.59
CA ARG A 279 -12.65 12.43 17.44
C ARG A 279 -11.79 11.97 18.58
#